data_AF-Q7NTC6-F1
#
_entry.id   AF-Q7NTC6-F1
#
_cell.length_a   1.000
_cell.length_b   1.000
_cell.length_c   1.000
_cell.angle_alpha   90.00
_cell.angle_beta   90.00
_cell.angle_gamma   90.00
#
_symmetry.space_group_name_H-M   'P 1'
#
loop_
_entity.id
_entity.type
_entity.pdbx_description
1 polymer ?
#
loop_
_entity_poly.entity_id
_entity_poly.type
_entity_poly.pdbx_seq_one_letter_code
_entity_poly.pdbx_strand_id
1 'polypeptide(L)'
;MGMAQSRLAESRSRLDQLDAFREEYRQRLVGGGGQGMSIVQYQDFRRFLARLDEAMIQQQQDVDRCAQRFVMERQAWQMEYKKLKAYEKLLQREQEREARQEAKRQQKQTDEFATRRFWDRTHGGDA
;
A
#
# COMPACT_ATOMS: atom_id res chain seq x y z
N MET A 1 -0.62 -3.71 -5.49
CA MET A 1 -0.59 -3.61 -4.02
C MET A 1 -1.83 -4.21 -3.35
N GLY A 2 -3.06 -3.71 -3.60
CA GLY A 2 -4.28 -4.23 -2.95
C GLY A 2 -4.54 -5.72 -3.21
N MET A 3 -4.31 -6.19 -4.44
CA MET A 3 -4.43 -7.62 -4.76
C MET A 3 -3.39 -8.47 -4.00
N ALA A 4 -2.14 -8.03 -3.88
CA ALA A 4 -1.11 -8.76 -3.13
C ALA A 4 -1.42 -8.80 -1.62
N GLN A 5 -1.98 -7.73 -1.06
CA GLN A 5 -2.45 -7.70 0.32
C GLN A 5 -3.61 -8.68 0.55
N SER A 6 -4.60 -8.67 -0.34
CA SER A 6 -5.74 -9.60 -0.27
C SER A 6 -5.28 -11.05 -0.36
N ARG A 7 -4.35 -11.36 -1.29
CA ARG A 7 -3.80 -12.72 -1.45
C ARG A 7 -3.01 -13.18 -0.21
N LEU A 8 -2.24 -12.29 0.42
CA LEU A 8 -1.56 -12.61 1.66
C LEU A 8 -2.55 -12.89 2.80
N ALA A 9 -3.61 -12.10 2.91
CA ALA A 9 -4.65 -12.30 3.91
C ALA A 9 -5.40 -13.63 3.70
N GLU A 10 -5.77 -13.93 2.45
CA GLU A 10 -6.44 -15.19 2.09
C GLU A 10 -5.55 -16.40 2.37
N SER A 11 -4.27 -16.33 2.01
CA SER A 11 -3.30 -17.40 2.24
C SER A 11 -3.11 -17.70 3.74
N ARG A 12 -3.07 -16.65 4.58
CA ARG A 12 -3.01 -16.80 6.04
C ARG A 12 -4.30 -17.39 6.61
N SER A 13 -5.46 -16.91 6.17
CA SER A 13 -6.76 -17.45 6.59
C SER A 13 -6.88 -18.94 6.26
N ARG A 14 -6.38 -19.37 5.09
CA ARG A 14 -6.36 -20.79 4.73
C ARG A 14 -5.42 -21.61 5.63
N LEU A 15 -4.26 -21.07 6.03
CA LEU A 15 -3.38 -21.73 7.00
C LEU A 15 -4.07 -21.90 8.35
N ASP A 16 -4.72 -20.85 8.86
CA ASP A 16 -5.46 -20.87 10.12
C ASP A 16 -6.61 -21.91 10.08
N GLN A 17 -7.29 -22.03 8.93
CA GLN A 17 -8.32 -23.04 8.71
C GLN A 17 -7.77 -24.46 8.76
N LEU A 18 -6.59 -24.71 8.16
CA LEU A 18 -5.95 -26.02 8.23
C LEU A 18 -5.55 -26.39 9.67
N ASP A 19 -5.03 -25.42 10.43
CA ASP A 19 -4.70 -25.62 11.84
C ASP A 19 -5.94 -25.91 12.70
N ALA A 20 -6.99 -25.11 12.54
CA ALA A 20 -8.26 -25.32 13.25
C ALA A 20 -8.85 -26.70 12.94
N PHE A 21 -8.83 -27.09 11.67
CA PHE A 21 -9.31 -28.39 11.23
C PHE A 21 -8.46 -29.54 11.78
N ARG A 22 -7.14 -29.38 11.87
CA ARG A 22 -6.25 -30.36 12.51
C ARG A 22 -6.63 -30.58 13.97
N GLU A 23 -6.85 -29.50 14.72
CA GLU A 23 -7.22 -29.57 16.13
C GLU A 23 -8.60 -30.20 16.35
N GLU A 24 -9.59 -29.81 15.55
CA GLU A 24 -10.92 -30.43 15.58
C GLU A 24 -10.84 -31.94 15.32
N TYR A 25 -10.04 -32.33 14.33
CA TYR A 25 -9.88 -33.74 13.97
C TYR A 25 -9.17 -34.55 15.06
N ARG A 26 -8.16 -33.97 15.73
CA ARG A 26 -7.51 -34.57 16.91
C ARG A 26 -8.49 -34.75 18.07
N GLN A 27 -9.32 -33.74 18.35
CA GLN A 27 -10.31 -33.81 19.43
C GLN A 27 -11.34 -34.92 19.19
N ARG A 28 -11.84 -35.07 17.95
CA ARG A 28 -12.75 -36.16 17.58
C ARG A 28 -12.12 -37.53 17.83
N LEU A 29 -10.82 -37.68 17.60
CA LEU A 29 -10.10 -38.92 17.88
C LEU A 29 -10.04 -39.25 19.38
N VAL A 30 -9.67 -38.25 20.20
CA VAL A 30 -9.57 -38.41 21.66
C VAL A 30 -10.95 -38.69 22.26
N GLY A 31 -12.01 -38.03 21.76
CA GLY A 31 -13.39 -38.27 22.18
C GLY A 31 -13.91 -39.66 21.79
N GLY A 32 -13.52 -40.18 20.63
CA GLY A 32 -13.89 -41.54 20.17
C GLY A 32 -13.13 -42.68 20.90
N GLY A 33 -11.99 -42.36 21.52
CA GLY A 33 -11.19 -43.33 22.29
C GLY A 33 -11.91 -43.93 23.50
N GLY A 34 -12.93 -43.24 24.04
CA GLY A 34 -13.77 -43.75 25.13
C GLY A 34 -14.67 -44.93 24.76
N GLN A 35 -14.90 -45.19 23.46
CA GLN A 35 -15.73 -46.30 22.97
C GLN A 35 -14.94 -47.46 22.33
N GLY A 36 -13.60 -47.40 22.33
CA GLY A 36 -12.75 -48.41 21.69
C GLY A 36 -12.66 -48.19 20.17
N MET A 37 -11.54 -47.62 19.73
CA MET A 37 -11.30 -47.29 18.32
C MET A 37 -10.73 -48.51 17.57
N SER A 38 -11.17 -48.74 16.33
CA SER A 38 -10.64 -49.85 15.52
C SER A 38 -9.24 -49.54 14.99
N ILE A 39 -8.42 -50.58 14.78
CA ILE A 39 -7.07 -50.45 14.20
C ILE A 39 -7.11 -49.77 12.82
N VAL A 40 -8.14 -50.05 12.02
CA VAL A 40 -8.31 -49.45 10.69
C VAL A 40 -8.55 -47.94 10.81
N GLN A 41 -9.44 -47.52 11.70
CA GLN A 41 -9.70 -46.09 11.95
C GLN A 41 -8.42 -45.35 12.38
N TYR A 42 -7.58 -46.01 13.19
CA TYR A 42 -6.33 -45.41 13.67
C TYR A 42 -5.30 -45.25 12.55
N GLN A 43 -5.20 -46.22 11.63
CA GLN A 43 -4.33 -46.11 10.46
C GLN A 43 -4.79 -45.02 9.50
N ASP A 44 -6.10 -44.91 9.25
CA ASP A 44 -6.67 -43.85 8.42
C ASP A 44 -6.40 -42.47 9.01
N PHE A 45 -6.55 -42.32 10.33
CA PHE A 45 -6.20 -41.10 11.04
C PHE A 45 -4.73 -40.70 10.85
N ARG A 46 -3.79 -41.63 11.04
CA ARG A 46 -2.35 -41.33 10.86
C ARG A 46 -2.03 -40.92 9.42
N ARG A 47 -2.63 -41.59 8.43
CA ARG A 47 -2.44 -41.25 7.02
C ARG A 47 -3.01 -39.86 6.69
N PHE A 48 -4.16 -39.53 7.25
CA PHE A 48 -4.77 -38.22 7.06
C PHE A 48 -3.95 -37.10 7.68
N LEU A 49 -3.47 -37.27 8.92
CA LEU A 49 -2.59 -36.31 9.57
C LEU A 49 -1.32 -36.04 8.76
N ALA A 50 -0.68 -37.09 8.24
CA ALA A 50 0.51 -36.91 7.41
C ALA A 50 0.23 -36.04 6.16
N ARG A 51 -0.90 -36.27 5.48
CA ARG A 51 -1.31 -35.44 4.34
C ARG A 51 -1.65 -33.99 4.74
N LEU A 52 -2.24 -33.81 5.92
CA LEU A 52 -2.56 -32.48 6.44
C LEU A 52 -1.30 -31.71 6.80
N ASP A 53 -0.31 -32.36 7.41
CA ASP A 53 0.98 -31.76 7.71
C ASP A 53 1.74 -31.37 6.42
N GLU A 54 1.71 -32.23 5.39
CA GLU A 54 2.24 -31.88 4.06
C GLU A 54 1.53 -30.66 3.46
N ALA A 55 0.19 -30.60 3.54
CA ALA A 55 -0.59 -29.47 3.05
C ALA A 55 -0.29 -28.18 3.84
N MET A 56 -0.08 -28.26 5.15
CA MET A 56 0.32 -27.13 5.98
C MET A 56 1.69 -26.59 5.59
N ILE A 57 2.67 -27.46 5.32
CA ILE A 57 4.01 -27.05 4.84
C ILE A 57 3.87 -26.28 3.52
N GLN A 58 3.08 -26.79 2.59
CA GLN A 58 2.83 -26.11 1.31
C GLN A 58 2.11 -24.78 1.51
N GLN A 59 1.10 -24.74 2.38
CA GLN A 59 0.37 -23.51 2.67
C GLN A 59 1.27 -22.45 3.32
N GLN A 60 2.20 -22.86 4.20
CA GLN A 60 3.18 -21.94 4.79
C GLN A 60 4.11 -21.35 3.72
N GLN A 61 4.62 -22.17 2.80
CA GLN A 61 5.44 -21.69 1.68
C GLN A 61 4.66 -20.69 0.79
N ASP A 62 3.37 -20.94 0.58
CA ASP A 62 2.48 -20.04 -0.14
C ASP A 62 2.28 -18.70 0.60
N VAL A 63 2.12 -18.72 1.93
CA VAL A 63 2.07 -17.50 2.77
C VAL A 63 3.37 -16.70 2.61
N ASP A 64 4.52 -17.35 2.68
CA ASP A 64 5.82 -16.70 2.57
C ASP A 64 6.02 -16.06 1.19
N ARG A 65 5.64 -16.77 0.11
CA ARG A 65 5.65 -16.24 -1.25
C ARG A 65 4.74 -15.01 -1.39
N CYS A 66 3.52 -15.07 -0.85
CA CYS A 66 2.60 -13.93 -0.86
C CYS A 66 3.15 -12.74 -0.06
N ALA A 67 3.81 -13.00 1.07
CA ALA A 67 4.41 -11.95 1.90
C ALA A 67 5.55 -11.24 1.17
N GLN A 68 6.46 -12.00 0.55
CA GLN A 68 7.53 -11.45 -0.28
C GLN A 68 6.98 -10.60 -1.42
N ARG A 69 5.95 -11.09 -2.13
CA ARG A 69 5.32 -10.36 -3.23
C ARG A 69 4.71 -9.04 -2.75
N PHE A 70 4.02 -9.03 -1.61
CA PHE A 70 3.46 -7.82 -1.02
C PHE A 70 4.55 -6.79 -0.69
N VAL A 71 5.67 -7.23 -0.09
CA VAL A 71 6.80 -6.35 0.22
C VAL A 71 7.38 -5.72 -1.05
N MET A 72 7.61 -6.51 -2.10
CA MET A 72 8.12 -6.00 -3.38
C MET A 72 7.19 -4.97 -4.01
N GLU A 73 5.88 -5.25 -4.06
CA GLU A 73 4.90 -4.30 -4.61
C GLU A 73 4.83 -3.01 -3.80
N ARG A 74 4.92 -3.11 -2.47
CA ARG A 74 4.97 -1.94 -1.59
C ARG A 74 6.22 -1.10 -1.83
N GLN A 75 7.37 -1.72 -1.99
CA GLN A 75 8.63 -1.02 -2.28
C GLN A 75 8.57 -0.32 -3.64
N ALA A 76 8.10 -1.01 -4.68
CA ALA A 76 7.93 -0.43 -6.01
C ALA A 76 7.00 0.79 -5.97
N TRP A 77 5.86 0.67 -5.28
CA TRP A 77 4.94 1.80 -5.09
C TRP A 77 5.60 2.97 -4.35
N GLN A 78 6.37 2.71 -3.29
CA GLN A 78 7.07 3.77 -2.56
C GLN A 78 8.09 4.50 -3.44
N MET A 79 8.79 3.80 -4.33
CA MET A 79 9.73 4.43 -5.26
C MET A 79 9.02 5.35 -6.25
N GLU A 80 7.93 4.88 -6.86
CA GLU A 80 7.14 5.69 -7.79
C GLU A 80 6.47 6.89 -7.08
N TYR A 81 5.99 6.69 -5.85
CA TYR A 81 5.45 7.78 -5.04
C TYR A 81 6.48 8.86 -4.71
N LYS A 82 7.73 8.48 -4.42
CA LYS A 82 8.82 9.45 -4.21
C LYS A 82 9.10 10.27 -5.48
N LYS A 83 9.11 9.62 -6.65
CA LYS A 83 9.28 10.32 -7.94
C LYS A 83 8.13 11.30 -8.17
N LEU A 84 6.88 10.87 -7.96
CA LEU A 84 5.70 11.73 -8.06
C LEU A 84 5.85 12.97 -7.17
N LYS A 85 6.22 12.79 -5.90
CA LYS A 85 6.42 13.90 -4.95
C LYS A 85 7.53 14.87 -5.39
N ALA A 86 8.58 14.36 -6.01
CA ALA A 86 9.63 15.21 -6.58
C ALA A 86 9.10 16.06 -7.74
N TYR A 87 8.30 15.48 -8.63
CA TYR A 87 7.66 16.20 -9.73
C TYR A 87 6.65 17.24 -9.24
N GLU A 88 5.80 16.90 -8.27
CA GLU A 88 4.87 17.86 -7.65
C GLU A 88 5.60 19.07 -7.08
N LYS A 89 6.73 18.85 -6.40
CA LYS A 89 7.56 19.93 -5.85
C LYS A 89 8.21 20.79 -6.94
N LEU A 90 8.62 20.19 -8.05
CA LEU A 90 9.15 20.94 -9.19
C LEU A 90 8.06 21.80 -9.82
N LEU A 91 6.87 21.23 -10.04
CA LEU A 91 5.73 21.95 -10.58
C LEU A 91 5.34 23.14 -9.70
N GLN A 92 5.28 22.94 -8.38
CA GLN A 92 5.00 24.01 -7.43
C GLN A 92 6.03 25.16 -7.55
N ARG A 93 7.32 24.84 -7.65
CA ARG A 93 8.38 25.85 -7.80
C ARG A 93 8.27 26.64 -9.10
N GLU A 94 7.90 25.98 -10.18
CA GLU A 94 7.70 26.65 -11.48
C GLU A 94 6.50 27.59 -11.42
N GLN A 95 5.39 27.16 -10.82
CA GLN A 95 4.21 28.02 -10.57
C GLN A 95 4.57 29.23 -9.70
N GLU A 96 5.33 29.04 -8.62
CA GLU A 96 5.82 30.14 -7.77
C GLU A 96 6.77 31.08 -8.52
N ARG A 97 7.53 30.57 -9.50
CA ARG A 97 8.42 31.39 -10.33
C ARG A 97 7.62 32.24 -11.32
N GLU A 98 6.64 31.64 -11.98
CA GLU A 98 5.74 32.33 -12.91
C GLU A 98 4.93 33.41 -12.19
N ALA A 99 4.32 33.09 -11.05
CA ALA A 99 3.59 34.06 -10.24
C ALA A 99 4.46 35.25 -9.81
N ARG A 100 5.72 35.01 -9.43
CA ARG A 100 6.66 36.09 -9.12
C ARG A 100 7.04 36.93 -10.33
N GLN A 101 7.22 36.32 -11.50
CA GLN A 101 7.50 37.06 -12.74
C GLN A 101 6.30 37.94 -13.13
N GLU A 102 5.09 37.41 -13.00
CA GLU A 102 3.87 38.17 -13.28
C GLU A 102 3.67 39.31 -12.30
N ALA A 103 3.86 39.08 -11.00
CA ALA A 103 3.79 40.13 -9.98
C ALA A 103 4.79 41.27 -10.25
N LYS A 104 6.03 40.94 -10.64
CA LYS A 104 7.04 41.95 -11.04
C LYS A 104 6.59 42.75 -12.27
N ARG A 105 6.01 42.08 -13.26
CA ARG A 105 5.49 42.75 -14.47
C ARG A 105 4.34 43.70 -14.13
N GLN A 106 3.41 43.26 -13.29
CA GLN A 106 2.29 44.08 -12.83
C GLN A 106 2.78 45.29 -12.03
N GLN A 107 3.70 45.09 -11.07
CA GLN A 107 4.29 46.18 -10.28
C GLN A 107 4.94 47.25 -11.18
N LYS A 108 5.77 46.82 -12.14
CA LYS A 108 6.43 47.74 -13.09
C LYS A 108 5.41 48.57 -13.88
N GLN A 109 4.33 47.95 -14.35
CA GLN A 109 3.26 48.68 -15.06
C GLN A 109 2.61 49.72 -14.15
N THR A 110 2.26 49.35 -12.91
CA THR A 110 1.66 50.27 -11.94
C THR A 110 2.58 51.45 -11.63
N ASP A 111 3.88 51.21 -11.43
CA ASP A 111 4.87 52.24 -11.15
C ASP A 111 5.03 53.22 -12.34
N GLU A 112 5.04 52.70 -13.57
CA GLU A 112 5.07 53.52 -14.79
C GLU A 112 3.82 54.41 -14.90
N PHE A 113 2.62 53.87 -14.63
CA PHE A 113 1.38 54.65 -14.62
C PHE A 113 1.38 55.72 -13.52
N ALA A 114 1.83 55.38 -12.30
CA ALA A 114 1.92 56.32 -11.19
C ALA A 114 2.90 57.46 -11.50
N THR A 115 4.07 57.13 -12.06
CA THR A 115 5.09 58.11 -12.46
C THR A 115 4.56 59.05 -13.53
N ARG A 116 3.89 58.54 -14.58
CA ARG A 116 3.27 59.38 -15.62
C ARG A 116 2.24 60.34 -15.04
N ARG A 117 1.31 59.85 -14.20
CA ARG A 117 0.29 60.71 -13.56
C ARG A 117 0.91 61.78 -12.66
N PHE A 118 2.00 61.45 -11.96
CA PHE A 118 2.73 62.42 -11.16
C PHE A 118 3.39 63.50 -12.03
N TRP A 119 4.01 63.10 -13.14
CA TRP A 119 4.62 64.01 -14.11
C TRP A 119 3.58 64.93 -14.74
N ASP A 120 2.45 64.39 -15.20
CA ASP A 120 1.33 65.16 -15.76
C ASP A 120 0.78 66.19 -14.74
N ARG A 121 0.65 65.80 -13.46
CA ARG A 121 0.17 66.71 -12.40
C ARG A 121 1.16 67.82 -12.07
N THR A 122 2.46 67.54 -12.15
CA THR A 122 3.51 68.50 -11.77
C THR A 122 3.88 69.45 -12.90
N HIS A 123 3.76 69.04 -14.16
CA HIS A 123 4.14 69.83 -15.34
C HIS A 123 2.93 70.31 -16.17
N GLY A 124 1.72 69.79 -15.92
CA GLY A 124 0.48 70.24 -16.57
C GLY A 124 -0.18 71.47 -15.93
N GLY A 125 0.47 72.08 -14.92
CA GLY A 125 0.04 73.34 -14.30
C GLY A 125 0.72 74.60 -14.86
N ASP A 126 1.69 74.43 -15.77
CA ASP A 126 2.45 75.54 -16.39
C ASP A 126 2.01 75.79 -17.86
N ALA A 127 0.69 75.80 -18.10
CA ALA A 127 0.06 76.27 -19.34
C ALA A 127 -1.10 77.21 -18.98
#